data_AF-W6PYD8-F1
#
_entry.id   AF-W6PYD8-F1
#
_cell.length_a   1.000
_cell.length_b   1.000
_cell.length_c   1.000
_cell.angle_alpha   90.00
_cell.angle_beta   90.00
_cell.angle_gamma   90.00
#
_symmetry.space_group_name_H-M   'P 1'
#
loop_
_entity.id
_entity.type
_entity.pdbx_description
1 polymer ?
#
loop_
_entity_poly.entity_id
_entity_poly.type
_entity_poly.pdbx_seq_one_letter_code
_entity_poly.pdbx_strand_id
1 'polypeptide(L)'
;MAYVPQITNKKAKKVKTVNTPNTTIKKTTNRKTARKSANRKTTKKAPNPPVDLNKLFPSWGSEDALNQTANKEATDIILAVYHDINAYCNLERHARNKVYGSQETFYNLLVFTEGFVEREIGYYTSCVESFKAEHGEFQPVTPNSRFLEFVTGLGWKMFAIFSHAEAFRRGIKEADDRTWGLLLEKIHENSMSIELYAHSRTLKWRNILQVYQDNPIPGLPDMKPEIETYMGWKVDHPHHTVITLDGKLKEPTYNGKLQQHINESIYDPKKWSGQKQDPTLRKKPNGSSTNVGRNCVLCGSPVSCDCRLKSRAGELVELREYTEKGTGVRALARFGRGDILDIFMGELLPHPAEDVYPLTQSDDKLKFSNLCTICPHQFGNWTRYISHSCRPSTQFMTRTIGKRVVCTVEAIRDILPFEEITVSYGNKYWESVGYNCLCGHCDGSGTD
;
A
#
# COMPACT_ATOMS: atom_id res chain seq x y z
N MET A 1 10.46 31.29 31.45
CA MET A 1 9.95 32.58 31.96
C MET A 1 8.59 32.32 32.59
N ALA A 2 8.50 32.59 33.88
CA ALA A 2 7.35 32.32 34.73
C ALA A 2 6.34 33.47 34.68
N TYR A 3 5.04 33.16 34.75
CA TYR A 3 4.09 33.98 35.50
C TYR A 3 2.90 33.13 35.99
N VAL A 4 2.53 33.35 37.25
CA VAL A 4 1.50 32.65 38.05
C VAL A 4 0.42 33.71 38.42
N PRO A 5 -0.62 33.44 39.25
CA PRO A 5 -2.02 33.16 38.89
C PRO A 5 -3.03 34.20 39.47
N GLN A 6 -4.32 33.80 39.57
CA GLN A 6 -5.44 34.25 40.45
C GLN A 6 -6.68 34.74 39.63
N ILE A 7 -7.96 34.54 39.99
CA ILE A 7 -8.67 34.49 41.27
C ILE A 7 -9.93 33.58 41.17
N THR A 8 -10.34 33.08 42.34
CA THR A 8 -11.55 32.35 42.74
C THR A 8 -12.90 33.08 42.60
N ASN A 9 -14.01 32.35 42.46
CA ASN A 9 -15.17 32.60 43.33
C ASN A 9 -16.12 31.38 43.49
N LYS A 10 -16.43 31.06 44.76
CA LYS A 10 -17.42 30.08 45.23
C LYS A 10 -18.70 30.80 45.64
N LYS A 11 -19.86 30.16 45.41
CA LYS A 11 -21.08 30.10 46.27
C LYS A 11 -22.09 29.18 45.56
N ALA A 12 -23.03 28.46 46.17
CA ALA A 12 -23.19 27.75 47.44
C ALA A 12 -24.54 26.99 47.32
N LYS A 13 -24.59 25.77 47.87
CA LYS A 13 -25.70 24.80 47.86
C LYS A 13 -27.02 25.30 48.49
N LYS A 14 -28.14 24.70 48.06
CA LYS A 14 -29.25 24.34 48.98
C LYS A 14 -29.71 22.90 48.75
N VAL A 15 -29.81 22.19 49.88
CA VAL A 15 -30.23 20.80 50.12
C VAL A 15 -31.62 20.83 50.77
N LYS A 16 -32.43 19.77 50.61
CA LYS A 16 -33.37 19.19 51.62
C LYS A 16 -33.95 17.87 51.06
N THR A 17 -33.42 16.70 51.43
CA THR A 17 -33.79 15.77 52.54
C THR A 17 -35.19 15.12 52.48
N VAL A 18 -35.19 13.85 52.02
CA VAL A 18 -35.67 12.59 52.64
C VAL A 18 -36.87 12.65 53.61
N ASN A 19 -37.87 11.77 53.39
CA ASN A 19 -38.42 10.85 54.40
C ASN A 19 -39.35 9.77 53.79
N THR A 20 -39.19 8.53 54.26
CA THR A 20 -40.17 7.41 54.27
C THR A 20 -40.31 7.01 55.76
N PRO A 21 -41.44 6.47 56.27
CA PRO A 21 -41.74 5.04 56.12
C PRO A 21 -43.24 4.60 56.17
N ASN A 22 -43.44 3.32 55.77
CA ASN A 22 -44.57 2.36 55.81
C ASN A 22 -45.71 2.52 56.84
N THR A 23 -46.96 2.16 56.48
CA THR A 23 -47.68 0.90 56.88
C THR A 23 -49.16 0.79 56.42
N THR A 24 -49.47 -0.30 55.69
CA THR A 24 -50.57 -1.29 55.82
C THR A 24 -52.10 -1.03 55.62
N ILE A 25 -52.72 -1.99 54.88
CA ILE A 25 -54.10 -2.59 54.85
C ILE A 25 -55.23 -1.93 54.01
N LYS A 26 -55.67 -2.58 52.90
CA LYS A 26 -56.96 -3.31 52.75
C LYS A 26 -57.21 -3.90 51.35
N LYS A 27 -57.73 -5.14 51.35
CA LYS A 27 -58.20 -5.98 50.22
C LYS A 27 -59.58 -5.54 49.72
N THR A 28 -59.80 -5.66 48.40
CA THR A 28 -60.97 -6.18 47.61
C THR A 28 -60.87 -5.56 46.19
N THR A 29 -61.15 -6.15 45.03
CA THR A 29 -61.95 -7.32 44.59
C THR A 29 -61.55 -7.67 43.13
N ASN A 30 -61.88 -8.88 42.69
CA ASN A 30 -61.60 -9.53 41.40
C ASN A 30 -61.76 -8.70 40.09
N ARG A 31 -60.82 -8.87 39.16
CA ARG A 31 -61.14 -8.96 37.71
C ARG A 31 -60.09 -9.78 36.94
N LYS A 32 -60.54 -10.87 36.32
CA LYS A 32 -59.80 -11.67 35.32
C LYS A 32 -59.48 -10.79 34.11
N THR A 33 -58.23 -10.79 33.64
CA THR A 33 -57.90 -10.43 32.25
C THR A 33 -56.64 -11.15 31.78
N ALA A 34 -56.75 -11.65 30.55
CA ALA A 34 -55.84 -12.52 29.86
C ALA A 34 -54.46 -11.88 29.57
N ARG A 35 -53.42 -12.72 29.58
CA ARG A 35 -52.09 -12.44 29.03
C ARG A 35 -52.21 -11.98 27.57
N LYS A 36 -51.90 -10.71 27.29
CA LYS A 36 -51.54 -10.23 25.95
C LYS A 36 -50.03 -10.33 25.79
N SER A 37 -49.60 -11.20 24.88
CA SER A 37 -48.23 -11.28 24.36
C SER A 37 -47.88 -9.98 23.63
N ALA A 38 -46.95 -9.21 24.16
CA ALA A 38 -46.38 -8.06 23.47
C ALA A 38 -45.38 -8.55 22.41
N ASN A 39 -45.75 -8.38 21.15
CA ASN A 39 -44.98 -8.72 19.96
C ASN A 39 -43.67 -7.90 19.94
N ARG A 40 -42.53 -8.57 20.09
CA ARG A 40 -41.20 -8.01 19.86
C ARG A 40 -41.04 -7.83 18.35
N LYS A 41 -41.22 -6.61 17.84
CA LYS A 41 -40.90 -6.26 16.45
C LYS A 41 -39.40 -6.48 16.23
N THR A 42 -39.04 -7.64 15.71
CA THR A 42 -37.75 -7.88 15.06
C THR A 42 -37.68 -7.00 13.82
N THR A 43 -36.87 -5.94 13.87
CA THR A 43 -36.43 -5.22 12.68
C THR A 43 -35.61 -6.19 11.84
N LYS A 44 -36.25 -6.80 10.84
CA LYS A 44 -35.55 -7.56 9.79
C LYS A 44 -34.56 -6.60 9.13
N LYS A 45 -33.27 -6.91 9.21
CA LYS A 45 -32.23 -6.31 8.36
C LYS A 45 -32.76 -6.36 6.92
N ALA A 46 -32.81 -5.23 6.23
CA ALA A 46 -33.22 -5.20 4.83
C ALA A 46 -32.37 -6.24 4.08
N PRO A 47 -32.95 -7.08 3.20
CA PRO A 47 -32.16 -7.96 2.37
C PRO A 47 -31.16 -7.09 1.61
N ASN A 48 -29.90 -7.54 1.54
CA ASN A 48 -28.94 -6.93 0.63
C ASN A 48 -29.61 -6.79 -0.75
N PRO A 49 -29.43 -5.67 -1.47
CA PRO A 49 -30.00 -5.52 -2.80
C PRO A 49 -29.62 -6.76 -3.63
N PRO A 50 -30.58 -7.30 -4.42
CA PRO A 50 -30.32 -8.50 -5.19
C PRO A 50 -29.07 -8.27 -6.03
N VAL A 51 -28.11 -9.19 -5.90
CA VAL A 51 -26.89 -9.17 -6.67
C VAL A 51 -27.28 -9.32 -8.14
N ASP A 52 -27.00 -8.29 -8.94
CA ASP A 52 -27.25 -8.33 -10.38
C ASP A 52 -26.27 -9.30 -11.03
N LEU A 53 -26.72 -10.54 -11.25
CA LEU A 53 -25.91 -11.60 -11.83
C LEU A 53 -25.46 -11.26 -13.25
N ASN A 54 -26.21 -10.46 -14.00
CA ASN A 54 -25.81 -10.05 -15.35
C ASN A 54 -24.65 -9.06 -15.32
N LYS A 55 -24.53 -8.26 -14.25
CA LYS A 55 -23.39 -7.36 -14.06
C LYS A 55 -22.12 -8.11 -13.66
N LEU A 56 -22.25 -9.17 -12.86
CA LEU A 56 -21.11 -10.00 -12.43
C LEU A 56 -20.68 -11.04 -13.46
N PHE A 57 -21.64 -11.57 -14.21
CA PHE A 57 -21.47 -12.61 -15.22
C PHE A 57 -22.22 -12.19 -16.47
N PRO A 58 -21.71 -11.18 -17.19
CA PRO A 58 -22.30 -10.77 -18.46
C PRO A 58 -22.32 -11.95 -19.43
N SER A 59 -23.33 -11.98 -20.31
CA SER A 59 -23.46 -13.06 -21.28
C SER A 59 -22.21 -13.13 -22.15
N TRP A 60 -21.77 -14.36 -22.44
CA TRP A 60 -20.57 -14.57 -23.22
C TRP A 60 -20.69 -13.88 -24.59
N GLY A 61 -19.66 -13.11 -24.97
CA GLY A 61 -19.64 -12.31 -26.19
C GLY A 61 -20.43 -10.99 -26.14
N SER A 62 -21.08 -10.65 -25.03
CA SER A 62 -21.67 -9.31 -24.85
C SER A 62 -20.61 -8.23 -24.73
N GLU A 63 -21.00 -6.98 -25.03
CA GLU A 63 -20.12 -5.82 -24.87
C GLU A 63 -19.57 -5.69 -23.44
N ASP A 64 -20.39 -5.96 -22.42
CA ASP A 64 -19.94 -5.94 -21.02
C ASP A 64 -18.91 -7.04 -20.72
N ALA A 65 -19.09 -8.26 -21.27
CA ALA A 65 -18.14 -9.35 -21.10
C ALA A 65 -16.79 -9.06 -21.78
N LEU A 66 -16.85 -8.50 -23.00
CA LEU A 66 -15.67 -8.10 -23.74
C LEU A 66 -14.93 -6.96 -23.03
N ASN A 67 -15.65 -5.95 -22.52
CA ASN A 67 -15.07 -4.85 -21.73
C ASN A 67 -14.44 -5.35 -20.42
N GLN A 68 -15.10 -6.26 -19.71
CA GLN A 68 -14.53 -6.85 -18.48
C GLN A 68 -13.24 -7.63 -18.77
N THR A 69 -13.22 -8.41 -19.85
CA THR A 69 -12.05 -9.20 -20.27
C THR A 69 -10.89 -8.28 -20.65
N ALA A 70 -11.12 -7.31 -21.53
CA ALA A 70 -10.12 -6.35 -21.97
C ALA A 70 -9.57 -5.51 -20.81
N ASN A 71 -10.44 -5.06 -19.90
CA ASN A 71 -10.03 -4.32 -18.71
C ASN A 71 -9.16 -5.16 -17.76
N LYS A 72 -9.48 -6.45 -17.61
CA LYS A 72 -8.67 -7.39 -16.83
C LYS A 72 -7.30 -7.57 -17.47
N GLU A 73 -7.24 -7.82 -18.79
CA GLU A 73 -5.98 -7.99 -19.51
C GLU A 73 -5.11 -6.73 -19.46
N ALA A 74 -5.68 -5.55 -19.69
CA ALA A 74 -4.99 -4.26 -19.55
C ALA A 74 -4.43 -4.07 -18.13
N THR A 75 -5.20 -4.45 -17.11
CA THR A 75 -4.73 -4.43 -15.72
C THR A 75 -3.56 -5.39 -15.53
N ASP A 76 -3.70 -6.63 -15.98
CA ASP A 76 -2.67 -7.67 -15.83
C ASP A 76 -1.35 -7.27 -16.54
N ILE A 77 -1.42 -6.58 -17.70
CA ILE A 77 -0.24 -6.00 -18.38
C ILE A 77 0.44 -4.96 -17.49
N ILE A 78 -0.29 -4.01 -16.90
CA ILE A 78 0.31 -2.98 -16.04
C ILE A 78 0.96 -3.58 -14.79
N LEU A 79 0.34 -4.61 -14.18
CA LEU A 79 0.96 -5.30 -13.05
C LEU A 79 2.25 -5.99 -13.43
N ALA A 80 2.26 -6.62 -14.60
CA ALA A 80 3.46 -7.24 -15.13
C ALA A 80 4.53 -6.17 -15.44
N VAL A 81 4.16 -4.96 -15.90
CA VAL A 81 5.10 -3.84 -16.06
C VAL A 81 5.77 -3.45 -14.74
N TYR A 82 5.01 -3.28 -13.64
CA TYR A 82 5.61 -3.01 -12.32
C TYR A 82 6.58 -4.14 -11.90
N HIS A 83 6.17 -5.39 -12.09
CA HIS A 83 7.00 -6.55 -11.78
C HIS A 83 8.29 -6.58 -12.62
N ASP A 84 8.19 -6.37 -13.93
CA ASP A 84 9.29 -6.42 -14.88
C ASP A 84 10.29 -5.29 -14.63
N ILE A 85 9.83 -4.06 -14.37
CA ILE A 85 10.71 -2.94 -14.02
C ILE A 85 11.49 -3.26 -12.74
N ASN A 86 10.81 -3.80 -11.73
CA ASN A 86 11.47 -4.18 -10.47
C ASN A 86 12.48 -5.33 -10.67
N ALA A 87 12.13 -6.32 -11.48
CA ALA A 87 13.02 -7.42 -11.84
C ALA A 87 14.25 -6.92 -12.62
N TYR A 88 14.05 -6.03 -13.60
CA TYR A 88 15.10 -5.40 -14.39
C TYR A 88 16.10 -4.67 -13.50
N CYS A 89 15.64 -3.75 -12.64
CA CYS A 89 16.52 -2.98 -11.76
C CYS A 89 17.24 -3.86 -10.72
N ASN A 90 16.56 -4.89 -10.18
CA ASN A 90 17.18 -5.84 -9.28
C ASN A 90 18.28 -6.66 -9.97
N LEU A 91 18.02 -7.10 -11.21
CA LEU A 91 18.97 -7.85 -12.00
C LEU A 91 20.19 -6.98 -12.39
N GLU A 92 19.98 -5.71 -12.76
CA GLU A 92 21.07 -4.76 -12.99
C GLU A 92 21.96 -4.62 -11.75
N ARG A 93 21.33 -4.45 -10.57
CA ARG A 93 22.05 -4.35 -9.30
C ARG A 93 22.84 -5.61 -8.99
N HIS A 94 22.27 -6.79 -9.23
CA HIS A 94 22.96 -8.06 -9.06
C HIS A 94 24.13 -8.23 -10.02
N ALA A 95 23.96 -7.85 -11.29
CA ALA A 95 25.02 -7.87 -12.30
C ALA A 95 26.18 -6.95 -11.90
N ARG A 96 25.88 -5.74 -11.43
CA ARG A 96 26.88 -4.79 -10.90
C ARG A 96 27.65 -5.35 -9.71
N ASN A 97 26.96 -6.09 -8.84
CA ASN A 97 27.54 -6.77 -7.67
C ASN A 97 28.17 -8.12 -8.00
N LYS A 98 28.26 -8.50 -9.29
CA LYS A 98 28.86 -9.76 -9.77
C LYS A 98 28.24 -11.01 -9.13
N VAL A 99 26.94 -10.99 -8.88
CA VAL A 99 26.21 -12.19 -8.42
C VAL A 99 26.22 -13.22 -9.55
N TYR A 100 26.51 -14.49 -9.22
CA TYR A 100 26.63 -15.56 -10.21
C TYR A 100 25.40 -15.64 -11.15
N GLY A 101 25.64 -15.74 -12.47
CA GLY A 101 24.59 -15.84 -13.50
C GLY A 101 23.82 -14.54 -13.83
N SER A 102 23.96 -13.48 -13.02
CA SER A 102 23.18 -12.25 -13.20
C SER A 102 23.65 -11.38 -14.37
N GLN A 103 24.95 -11.37 -14.69
CA GLN A 103 25.52 -10.48 -15.70
C GLN A 103 25.06 -10.84 -17.13
N GLU A 104 25.11 -12.12 -17.49
CA GLU A 104 24.64 -12.61 -18.79
C GLU A 104 23.12 -12.41 -18.95
N THR A 105 22.36 -12.77 -17.92
CA THR A 105 20.90 -12.57 -17.91
C THR A 105 20.55 -11.09 -18.09
N PHE A 106 21.26 -10.20 -17.40
CA PHE A 106 21.05 -8.76 -17.53
C PHE A 106 21.39 -8.24 -18.93
N TYR A 107 22.52 -8.69 -19.49
CA TYR A 107 22.95 -8.28 -20.82
C TYR A 107 21.95 -8.70 -21.90
N ASN A 108 21.43 -9.93 -21.81
CA ASN A 108 20.39 -10.39 -22.74
C ASN A 108 19.14 -9.51 -22.67
N LEU A 109 18.68 -9.18 -21.45
CA LEU A 109 17.53 -8.31 -21.25
C LEU A 109 17.75 -6.90 -21.81
N LEU A 110 18.97 -6.35 -21.67
CA LEU A 110 19.36 -5.07 -22.23
C LEU A 110 19.29 -5.09 -23.76
N VAL A 111 19.91 -6.10 -24.40
CA VAL A 111 19.89 -6.27 -25.87
C VAL A 111 18.46 -6.41 -26.40
N PHE A 112 17.59 -7.17 -25.73
CA PHE A 112 16.19 -7.27 -26.12
C PHE A 112 15.43 -5.94 -26.01
N THR A 113 15.76 -5.14 -24.99
CA THR A 113 15.13 -3.82 -24.78
C THR A 113 15.59 -2.85 -25.87
N GLU A 114 16.90 -2.76 -26.12
CA GLU A 114 17.47 -1.89 -27.15
C GLU A 114 16.99 -2.27 -28.56
N GLY A 115 17.05 -3.56 -28.92
CA GLY A 115 16.58 -4.04 -30.22
C GLY A 115 15.06 -4.02 -30.41
N PHE A 116 14.28 -3.83 -29.33
CA PHE A 116 12.86 -3.48 -29.44
C PHE A 116 12.70 -2.00 -29.78
N VAL A 117 13.33 -1.12 -28.99
CA VAL A 117 13.26 0.34 -29.16
C VAL A 117 13.75 0.76 -30.55
N GLU A 118 14.88 0.23 -30.99
CA GLU A 118 15.45 0.50 -32.31
C GLU A 118 14.49 0.14 -33.44
N ARG A 119 13.78 -0.98 -33.30
CA ARG A 119 12.82 -1.46 -34.29
C ARG A 119 11.59 -0.56 -34.38
N GLU A 120 10.99 -0.20 -33.24
CA GLU A 120 9.80 0.65 -33.20
C GLU A 120 10.12 2.06 -33.73
N ILE A 121 11.26 2.62 -33.34
CA ILE A 121 11.75 3.91 -33.86
C ILE A 121 12.08 3.82 -35.35
N GLY A 122 12.73 2.74 -35.78
CA GLY A 122 13.07 2.53 -37.20
C GLY A 122 11.83 2.46 -38.09
N TYR A 123 10.79 1.72 -37.67
CA TYR A 123 9.52 1.70 -38.39
C TYR A 123 8.86 3.07 -38.44
N TYR A 124 8.84 3.79 -37.31
CA TYR A 124 8.30 5.15 -37.26
C TYR A 124 9.03 6.11 -38.22
N THR A 125 10.36 6.14 -38.18
CA THR A 125 11.17 7.01 -39.05
C THR A 125 10.95 6.69 -40.52
N SER A 126 10.92 5.40 -40.89
CA SER A 126 10.65 4.97 -42.27
C SER A 126 9.26 5.40 -42.75
N CYS A 127 8.23 5.29 -41.90
CA CYS A 127 6.89 5.79 -42.23
C CYS A 127 6.89 7.30 -42.44
N VAL A 128 7.53 8.06 -41.56
CA VAL A 128 7.60 9.53 -41.65
C VAL A 128 8.34 9.98 -42.92
N GLU A 129 9.45 9.33 -43.26
CA GLU A 129 10.21 9.63 -44.48
C GLU A 129 9.39 9.35 -45.76
N SER A 130 8.68 8.21 -45.80
CA SER A 130 7.82 7.86 -46.93
C SER A 130 6.70 8.89 -47.13
N PHE A 131 6.04 9.32 -46.05
CA PHE A 131 4.99 10.33 -46.14
C PHE A 131 5.50 11.70 -46.59
N LYS A 132 6.67 12.14 -46.11
CA LYS A 132 7.30 13.38 -46.57
C LYS A 132 7.59 13.34 -48.07
N ALA A 133 8.04 12.19 -48.59
CA ALA A 133 8.31 12.02 -50.00
C ALA A 133 7.05 12.10 -50.88
N GLU A 134 5.91 11.60 -50.39
CA GLU A 134 4.64 11.58 -51.14
C GLU A 134 3.88 12.92 -51.11
N HIS A 135 3.95 13.68 -50.01
CA HIS A 135 3.08 14.86 -49.80
C HIS A 135 3.81 16.20 -49.62
N GLY A 136 5.14 16.24 -49.67
CA GLY A 136 5.94 17.47 -49.66
C GLY A 136 6.02 18.22 -48.31
N GLU A 137 5.03 18.04 -47.42
CA GLU A 137 5.01 18.55 -46.05
C GLU A 137 4.61 17.45 -45.05
N PHE A 138 4.93 17.67 -43.77
CA PHE A 138 4.47 16.81 -42.67
C PHE A 138 2.95 16.92 -42.53
N GLN A 139 2.23 15.96 -43.11
CA GLN A 139 0.86 15.66 -42.73
C GLN A 139 0.95 14.61 -41.60
N PRO A 140 0.22 14.75 -40.48
CA PRO A 140 0.09 13.68 -39.49
C PRO A 140 -0.78 12.58 -40.10
N VAL A 141 -0.26 11.87 -41.10
CA VAL A 141 -0.89 10.68 -41.61
C VAL A 141 -0.56 9.62 -40.58
N THR A 142 -1.55 9.29 -39.75
CA THR A 142 -1.46 8.23 -38.74
C THR A 142 -1.06 6.94 -39.45
N PRO A 143 0.18 6.44 -39.33
CA PRO A 143 0.35 5.00 -39.41
C PRO A 143 -0.47 4.50 -38.21
N ASN A 144 -1.39 3.56 -38.41
CA ASN A 144 -2.02 2.83 -37.30
C ASN A 144 -0.93 2.00 -36.60
N SER A 145 -0.09 2.69 -35.85
CA SER A 145 1.04 2.17 -35.10
C SER A 145 0.76 2.52 -33.66
N ARG A 146 0.59 1.47 -32.86
CA ARG A 146 0.44 1.58 -31.41
C ARG A 146 1.63 2.29 -30.76
N PHE A 147 2.81 2.21 -31.37
CA PHE A 147 3.95 3.03 -30.96
C PHE A 147 3.65 4.52 -31.08
N LEU A 148 3.15 4.98 -32.25
CA LEU A 148 2.82 6.39 -32.45
C LEU A 148 1.73 6.84 -31.48
N GLU A 149 0.66 6.05 -31.36
CA GLU A 149 -0.42 6.32 -30.41
C GLU A 149 0.11 6.47 -28.98
N PHE A 150 1.02 5.58 -28.56
CA PHE A 150 1.63 5.63 -27.24
C PHE A 150 2.48 6.89 -27.04
N VAL A 151 3.40 7.20 -27.95
CA VAL A 151 4.29 8.36 -27.76
C VAL A 151 3.53 9.68 -27.90
N THR A 152 2.49 9.74 -28.74
CA THR A 152 1.63 10.92 -28.86
C THR A 152 0.73 11.10 -27.64
N GLY A 153 0.16 10.02 -27.10
CA GLY A 153 -0.75 10.08 -25.95
C GLY A 153 -0.06 10.18 -24.59
N LEU A 154 1.08 9.51 -24.41
CA LEU A 154 1.74 9.34 -23.11
C LEU A 154 3.19 9.87 -23.07
N GLY A 155 3.77 10.19 -24.22
CA GLY A 155 5.11 10.77 -24.32
C GLY A 155 6.26 9.75 -24.37
N TRP A 156 7.42 10.24 -24.79
CA TRP A 156 8.64 9.46 -25.01
C TRP A 156 9.25 8.90 -23.72
N LYS A 157 9.19 9.64 -22.61
CA LYS A 157 9.64 9.14 -21.31
C LYS A 157 8.87 7.89 -20.88
N MET A 158 7.53 7.92 -21.01
CA MET A 158 6.71 6.76 -20.68
C MET A 158 7.04 5.59 -21.59
N PHE A 159 7.22 5.82 -22.90
CA PHE A 159 7.62 4.76 -23.83
C PHE A 159 8.97 4.15 -23.41
N ALA A 160 9.94 4.98 -23.05
CA ALA A 160 11.24 4.51 -22.61
C ALA A 160 11.19 3.71 -21.31
N ILE A 161 10.42 4.15 -20.31
CA ILE A 161 10.19 3.39 -19.07
C ILE A 161 9.56 2.04 -19.39
N PHE A 162 8.47 2.03 -20.16
CA PHE A 162 7.71 0.83 -20.49
C PHE A 162 8.47 -0.15 -21.37
N SER A 163 9.38 0.33 -22.22
CA SER A 163 10.21 -0.52 -23.08
C SER A 163 11.05 -1.55 -22.30
N HIS A 164 11.35 -1.28 -21.04
CA HIS A 164 12.08 -2.21 -20.16
C HIS A 164 11.22 -3.40 -19.70
N ALA A 165 9.89 -3.29 -19.76
CA ALA A 165 8.97 -4.35 -19.39
C ALA A 165 8.64 -5.28 -20.58
N GLU A 166 8.80 -6.58 -20.39
CA GLU A 166 8.44 -7.58 -21.41
C GLU A 166 6.95 -7.54 -21.70
N ALA A 167 6.13 -7.42 -20.66
CA ALA A 167 4.68 -7.35 -20.79
C ALA A 167 4.23 -6.20 -21.71
N PHE A 168 4.92 -5.06 -21.67
CA PHE A 168 4.64 -3.96 -22.59
C PHE A 168 5.08 -4.25 -24.02
N ARG A 169 6.31 -4.75 -24.20
CA ARG A 169 6.85 -5.10 -25.53
C ARG A 169 5.98 -6.13 -26.26
N ARG A 170 5.33 -7.01 -25.51
CA ARG A 170 4.32 -7.94 -26.01
C ARG A 170 2.96 -7.27 -26.19
N GLY A 171 2.48 -6.54 -25.18
CA GLY A 171 1.17 -5.88 -25.20
C GLY A 171 0.99 -4.92 -26.39
N ILE A 172 2.03 -4.16 -26.74
CA ILE A 172 1.99 -3.27 -27.91
C ILE A 172 1.80 -4.01 -29.24
N LYS A 173 2.16 -5.30 -29.33
CA LYS A 173 2.03 -6.12 -30.55
C LYS A 173 0.83 -7.07 -30.51
N GLU A 174 0.57 -7.66 -29.35
CA GLU A 174 -0.30 -8.83 -29.18
C GLU A 174 -1.67 -8.49 -28.60
N ALA A 175 -1.83 -7.38 -27.85
CA ALA A 175 -3.12 -7.03 -27.28
C ALA A 175 -4.16 -6.78 -28.39
N ASP A 176 -5.45 -6.98 -28.13
CA ASP A 176 -6.49 -6.46 -29.02
C ASP A 176 -6.66 -4.93 -28.82
N ASP A 177 -7.34 -4.26 -29.75
CA ASP A 177 -7.47 -2.80 -29.74
C ASP A 177 -8.23 -2.26 -28.52
N ARG A 178 -9.18 -3.03 -27.99
CA ARG A 178 -9.95 -2.65 -26.80
C ARG A 178 -9.09 -2.74 -25.56
N THR A 179 -8.33 -3.83 -25.42
CA THR A 179 -7.34 -4.02 -24.36
C THR A 179 -6.26 -2.93 -24.43
N TRP A 180 -5.80 -2.59 -25.63
CA TRP A 180 -4.81 -1.53 -25.84
C TRP A 180 -5.32 -0.15 -25.42
N GLY A 181 -6.54 0.24 -25.83
CA GLY A 181 -7.14 1.51 -25.41
C GLY A 181 -7.28 1.62 -23.89
N LEU A 182 -7.80 0.57 -23.24
CA LEU A 182 -7.93 0.52 -21.78
C LEU A 182 -6.56 0.51 -21.07
N LEU A 183 -5.53 -0.06 -21.70
CA LEU A 183 -4.16 0.00 -21.20
C LEU A 183 -3.65 1.44 -21.20
N LEU A 184 -3.81 2.18 -22.31
CA LEU A 184 -3.39 3.59 -22.40
C LEU A 184 -4.08 4.46 -21.35
N GLU A 185 -5.39 4.31 -21.17
CA GLU A 185 -6.16 5.02 -20.15
C GLU A 185 -5.59 4.78 -18.75
N LYS A 186 -5.35 3.51 -18.39
CA LYS A 186 -4.79 3.16 -17.07
C LYS A 186 -3.37 3.67 -16.88
N ILE A 187 -2.55 3.67 -17.93
CA ILE A 187 -1.20 4.24 -17.86
C ILE A 187 -1.30 5.73 -17.59
N HIS A 188 -2.15 6.44 -18.32
CA HIS A 188 -2.39 7.87 -18.13
C HIS A 188 -2.86 8.19 -16.69
N GLU A 189 -3.84 7.44 -16.17
CA GLU A 189 -4.35 7.58 -14.80
C GLU A 189 -3.28 7.34 -13.72
N ASN A 190 -2.21 6.61 -14.05
CA ASN A 190 -1.17 6.21 -13.13
C ASN A 190 0.23 6.72 -13.51
N SER A 191 0.35 7.72 -14.40
CA SER A 191 1.65 8.21 -14.91
C SER A 191 2.62 8.58 -13.78
N MET A 192 2.17 9.37 -12.80
CA MET A 192 2.99 9.78 -11.65
C MET A 192 3.47 8.58 -10.81
N SER A 193 2.62 7.57 -10.64
CA SER A 193 2.95 6.35 -9.91
C SER A 193 4.04 5.56 -10.64
N ILE A 194 3.91 5.42 -11.97
CA ILE A 194 4.87 4.69 -12.79
C ILE A 194 6.23 5.42 -12.85
N GLU A 195 6.21 6.74 -13.03
CA GLU A 195 7.43 7.55 -13.04
C GLU A 195 8.18 7.47 -11.71
N LEU A 196 7.47 7.63 -10.60
CA LEU A 196 8.05 7.50 -9.25
C LEU A 196 8.55 6.08 -9.01
N TYR A 197 7.83 5.07 -9.49
CA TYR A 197 8.23 3.66 -9.36
C TYR A 197 9.53 3.36 -10.11
N ALA A 198 9.66 3.85 -11.33
CA ALA A 198 10.89 3.75 -12.12
C ALA A 198 12.04 4.52 -11.45
N HIS A 199 11.78 5.73 -10.97
CA HIS A 199 12.80 6.60 -10.34
C HIS A 199 13.34 6.01 -9.03
N SER A 200 12.45 5.56 -8.15
CA SER A 200 12.82 4.95 -6.86
C SER A 200 13.64 3.67 -6.99
N ARG A 201 13.68 3.08 -8.20
CA ARG A 201 14.50 1.90 -8.55
C ARG A 201 15.71 2.27 -9.41
N THR A 202 15.97 3.55 -9.63
CA THR A 202 17.07 4.07 -10.44
C THR A 202 17.07 3.54 -11.88
N LEU A 203 15.88 3.29 -12.45
CA LEU A 203 15.76 2.79 -13.81
C LEU A 203 16.41 3.77 -14.80
N LYS A 204 17.38 3.30 -15.57
CA LYS A 204 18.13 4.12 -16.55
C LYS A 204 17.39 4.25 -17.89
N TRP A 205 16.11 4.59 -17.83
CA TRP A 205 15.23 4.62 -19.00
C TRP A 205 15.74 5.55 -20.12
N ARG A 206 16.50 6.60 -19.80
CA ARG A 206 17.05 7.52 -20.80
C ARG A 206 18.10 6.90 -21.72
N ASN A 207 18.81 5.85 -21.26
CA ASN A 207 19.97 5.32 -21.97
C ASN A 207 19.59 4.80 -23.36
N ILE A 208 18.41 4.19 -23.48
CA ILE A 208 17.88 3.65 -24.74
C ILE A 208 17.46 4.73 -25.74
N LEU A 209 17.22 5.97 -25.29
CA LEU A 209 16.93 7.10 -26.18
C LEU A 209 18.18 7.94 -26.47
N GLN A 210 19.19 7.90 -25.59
CA GLN A 210 20.40 8.69 -25.71
C GLN A 210 21.18 8.40 -27.01
N VAL A 211 21.09 7.18 -27.53
CA VAL A 211 21.77 6.77 -28.78
C VAL A 211 21.30 7.57 -30.00
N TYR A 212 20.16 8.26 -29.91
CA TYR A 212 19.58 9.09 -30.97
C TYR A 212 19.85 10.59 -30.80
N GLN A 213 20.75 10.98 -29.88
CA GLN A 213 21.08 12.41 -29.67
C GLN A 213 21.58 13.11 -30.93
N ASP A 214 22.36 12.41 -31.76
CA ASP A 214 22.93 12.96 -33.00
C ASP A 214 22.05 12.70 -34.24
N ASN A 215 21.03 11.83 -34.11
CA ASN A 215 20.09 11.47 -35.17
C ASN A 215 18.66 11.76 -34.69
N PRO A 216 18.18 13.00 -34.83
CA PRO A 216 16.95 13.45 -34.20
C PRO A 216 15.74 12.67 -34.73
N ILE A 217 15.02 12.03 -33.81
CA ILE A 217 13.77 11.35 -34.12
C ILE A 217 12.67 12.41 -34.26
N PRO A 218 11.88 12.43 -35.35
CA PRO A 218 10.75 13.33 -35.46
C PRO A 218 9.81 13.25 -34.25
N GLY A 219 9.46 14.39 -33.66
CA GLY A 219 8.57 14.44 -32.50
C GLY A 219 9.18 14.04 -31.16
N LEU A 220 10.45 13.66 -31.08
CA LEU A 220 11.19 13.54 -29.81
C LEU A 220 11.55 14.95 -29.31
N PRO A 221 11.02 15.41 -28.16
CA PRO A 221 11.36 16.72 -27.62
C PRO A 221 12.78 16.74 -27.05
N ASP A 222 13.33 17.94 -26.80
CA ASP A 222 14.51 18.07 -25.95
C ASP A 222 14.16 17.58 -24.54
N MET A 223 14.70 16.42 -24.17
CA MET A 223 14.42 15.78 -22.89
C MET A 223 15.15 16.44 -21.72
N LYS A 224 16.05 17.41 -21.94
CA LYS A 224 16.84 18.03 -20.85
C LYS A 224 15.97 18.61 -19.73
N PRO A 225 14.93 19.44 -19.98
CA PRO A 225 14.13 20.02 -18.89
C PRO A 225 13.36 18.95 -18.09
N GLU A 226 12.89 17.92 -18.79
CA GLU A 226 12.20 16.79 -18.17
C GLU A 226 13.16 15.97 -17.29
N ILE A 227 14.39 15.76 -17.76
CA ILE A 227 15.46 15.10 -17.00
C ILE A 227 15.84 15.94 -15.78
N GLU A 228 16.02 17.25 -15.91
CA GLU A 228 16.36 18.13 -14.78
C GLU A 228 15.27 18.08 -13.70
N THR A 229 14.00 18.11 -14.11
CA THR A 229 12.85 17.96 -13.20
C THR A 229 12.87 16.61 -12.50
N TYR A 230 13.06 15.53 -13.27
CA TYR A 230 13.10 14.16 -12.78
C TYR A 230 14.27 13.91 -11.82
N MET A 231 15.46 14.41 -12.14
CA MET A 231 16.67 14.28 -11.31
C MET A 231 16.63 15.17 -10.06
N GLY A 232 15.77 16.20 -10.05
CA GLY A 232 15.50 17.01 -8.86
C GLY A 232 14.69 16.28 -7.78
N TRP A 233 14.05 15.16 -8.12
CA TRP A 233 13.31 14.35 -7.15
C TRP A 233 14.27 13.60 -6.22
N LYS A 234 14.22 13.94 -4.93
CA LYS A 234 14.98 13.25 -3.88
C LYS A 234 14.26 11.97 -3.48
N VAL A 235 14.66 10.85 -4.08
CA VAL A 235 14.04 9.54 -3.83
C VAL A 235 15.12 8.55 -3.45
N ASP A 236 15.52 8.60 -2.18
CA ASP A 236 16.49 7.66 -1.60
C ASP A 236 15.87 6.29 -1.33
N HIS A 237 14.57 6.26 -1.07
CA HIS A 237 13.79 5.05 -0.82
C HIS A 237 12.33 5.24 -1.30
N PRO A 238 11.67 4.21 -1.87
CA PRO A 238 10.29 4.34 -2.37
C PRO A 238 9.30 4.89 -1.34
N HIS A 239 9.50 4.56 -0.06
CA HIS A 239 8.63 4.99 1.05
C HIS A 239 9.07 6.29 1.75
N HIS A 240 9.98 7.05 1.14
CA HIS A 240 10.31 8.43 1.54
C HIS A 240 9.60 9.46 0.66
N THR A 241 8.73 9.01 -0.24
CA THR A 241 7.99 9.88 -1.15
C THR A 241 6.52 9.53 -1.11
N VAL A 242 5.68 10.55 -0.97
CA VAL A 242 4.22 10.44 -0.98
C VAL A 242 3.69 11.20 -2.19
N ILE A 243 2.83 10.55 -2.98
CA ILE A 243 2.06 11.21 -4.05
C ILE A 243 0.88 11.95 -3.42
N THR A 244 0.84 13.27 -3.55
CA THR A 244 -0.22 14.13 -3.00
C THR A 244 -1.48 14.11 -3.84
N LEU A 245 -2.59 14.61 -3.30
CA LEU A 245 -3.88 14.69 -4.02
C LEU A 245 -3.80 15.52 -5.30
N ASP A 246 -2.94 16.55 -5.34
CA ASP A 246 -2.69 17.40 -6.50
C ASP A 246 -1.62 16.85 -7.47
N GLY A 247 -1.19 15.59 -7.26
CA GLY A 247 -0.23 14.92 -8.14
C GLY A 247 1.22 15.38 -7.97
N LYS A 248 1.55 16.05 -6.87
CA LYS A 248 2.93 16.41 -6.50
C LYS A 248 3.55 15.35 -5.60
N LEU A 249 4.82 15.55 -5.28
CA LEU A 249 5.58 14.69 -4.36
C LEU A 249 5.86 15.45 -3.07
N LYS A 250 5.75 14.76 -1.94
CA LYS A 250 6.20 15.27 -0.64
C LYS A 250 6.96 14.20 0.15
N GLU A 251 7.82 14.66 1.05
CA GLU A 251 8.51 13.82 2.02
C GLU A 251 7.64 13.63 3.28
N PRO A 252 7.50 12.41 3.80
CA PRO A 252 6.78 12.19 5.04
C PRO A 252 7.67 12.59 6.22
N THR A 253 7.17 13.48 7.08
CA THR A 253 7.93 14.03 8.21
C THR A 253 7.22 13.79 9.54
N TYR A 254 8.02 13.71 10.60
CA TYR A 254 7.57 13.68 11.99
C TYR A 254 8.45 14.64 12.80
N ASN A 255 7.82 15.54 13.56
CA ASN A 255 8.50 16.61 14.30
C ASN A 255 9.51 17.40 13.44
N GLY A 256 9.14 17.70 12.19
CA GLY A 256 9.97 18.46 11.25
C GLY A 256 11.17 17.69 10.67
N LYS A 257 11.29 16.39 10.94
CA LYS A 257 12.35 15.53 10.42
C LYS A 257 11.79 14.47 9.47
N LEU A 258 12.55 14.13 8.44
CA LEU A 258 12.22 13.02 7.54
C LEU A 258 12.09 11.72 8.34
N GLN A 259 11.02 10.97 8.08
CA GLN A 259 10.79 9.65 8.69
C GLN A 259 11.72 8.62 8.05
N GLN A 260 12.36 7.78 8.86
CA GLN A 260 13.41 6.87 8.38
C GLN A 260 12.88 5.44 8.18
N HIS A 261 13.25 4.84 7.05
CA HIS A 261 12.93 3.45 6.74
C HIS A 261 13.84 2.52 7.54
N ILE A 262 13.26 1.47 8.14
CA ILE A 262 14.00 0.41 8.84
C ILE A 262 13.58 -0.97 8.35
N ASN A 263 14.52 -1.92 8.39
CA ASN A 263 14.28 -3.32 8.01
C ASN A 263 14.20 -4.26 9.22
N GLU A 264 14.53 -3.78 10.42
CA GLU A 264 14.32 -4.47 11.69
C GLU A 264 13.89 -3.46 12.75
N SER A 265 13.07 -3.90 13.72
CA SER A 265 12.69 -3.06 14.86
C SER A 265 13.89 -2.73 15.75
N ILE A 266 13.88 -1.53 16.35
CA ILE A 266 15.00 -1.00 17.11
C ILE A 266 14.76 -1.23 18.59
N TYR A 267 15.69 -1.91 19.25
CA TYR A 267 15.72 -2.05 20.71
C TYR A 267 16.87 -1.24 21.30
N ASP A 268 16.55 -0.31 22.19
CA ASP A 268 17.54 0.47 22.95
C ASP A 268 17.47 0.12 24.45
N PRO A 269 18.44 -0.61 25.01
CA PRO A 269 18.52 -0.93 26.44
C PRO A 269 18.32 0.25 27.39
N LYS A 270 18.72 1.47 26.98
CA LYS A 270 18.58 2.67 27.81
C LYS A 270 17.12 3.05 28.05
N LYS A 271 16.23 2.76 27.09
CA LYS A 271 14.78 2.98 27.20
C LYS A 271 14.08 1.92 28.05
N TRP A 272 14.80 0.88 28.46
CA TRP A 272 14.30 -0.27 29.24
C TRP A 272 14.94 -0.36 30.62
N SER A 273 15.21 0.78 31.26
CA SER A 273 15.85 0.84 32.59
C SER A 273 17.16 0.04 32.68
N GLY A 274 17.90 -0.07 31.57
CA GLY A 274 19.16 -0.82 31.51
C GLY A 274 19.01 -2.33 31.32
N GLN A 275 17.79 -2.85 31.13
CA GLN A 275 17.58 -4.24 30.71
C GLN A 275 18.34 -4.47 29.39
N LYS A 276 19.17 -5.52 29.33
CA LYS A 276 19.97 -5.85 28.14
C LYS A 276 19.27 -6.80 27.17
N GLN A 277 18.05 -7.20 27.50
CA GLN A 277 17.31 -8.23 26.78
C GLN A 277 16.16 -7.61 26.00
N ASP A 278 16.25 -7.68 24.67
CA ASP A 278 15.11 -7.44 23.78
C ASP A 278 13.98 -8.42 24.13
N PRO A 279 12.80 -7.94 24.53
CA PRO A 279 11.69 -8.76 25.00
C PRO A 279 11.08 -9.63 23.89
N THR A 280 11.36 -9.32 22.62
CA THR A 280 10.82 -10.06 21.47
C THR A 280 11.65 -11.29 21.14
N LEU A 281 12.91 -11.38 21.61
CA LEU A 281 13.81 -12.48 21.29
C LEU A 281 13.42 -13.77 22.02
N ARG A 282 13.49 -14.89 21.30
CA ARG A 282 13.24 -16.25 21.82
C ARG A 282 14.42 -16.86 22.59
N LYS A 283 15.59 -16.21 22.53
CA LYS A 283 16.82 -16.62 23.22
C LYS A 283 17.48 -15.42 23.89
N LYS A 284 18.08 -15.68 25.05
CA LYS A 284 18.96 -14.74 25.74
C LYS A 284 20.34 -14.68 25.07
N PRO A 285 21.16 -13.65 25.34
CA PRO A 285 22.55 -13.58 24.86
C PRO A 285 23.39 -14.83 25.18
N ASN A 286 23.12 -15.48 26.32
CA ASN A 286 23.79 -16.72 26.73
C ASN A 286 23.21 -17.99 26.05
N GLY A 287 22.33 -17.85 25.05
CA GLY A 287 21.73 -18.95 24.30
C GLY A 287 20.53 -19.64 24.95
N SER A 288 20.24 -19.37 26.23
CA SER A 288 19.10 -19.98 26.93
C SER A 288 17.75 -19.45 26.41
N SER A 289 16.70 -20.28 26.50
CA SER A 289 15.33 -19.91 26.08
C SER A 289 14.78 -18.76 26.92
N THR A 290 14.06 -17.84 26.29
CA THR A 290 13.21 -16.84 26.99
C THR A 290 11.79 -17.35 27.24
N ASN A 291 11.44 -18.52 26.69
CA ASN A 291 10.10 -19.12 26.69
C ASN A 291 9.00 -18.28 26.02
N VAL A 292 9.37 -17.17 25.38
CA VAL A 292 8.53 -16.30 24.55
C VAL A 292 8.37 -16.91 23.16
N GLY A 293 7.19 -16.76 22.58
CA GLY A 293 6.91 -17.22 21.24
C GLY A 293 6.55 -18.71 21.14
N ARG A 294 5.61 -19.03 20.26
CA ARG A 294 5.26 -20.40 19.85
C ARG A 294 6.24 -20.94 18.80
N ASN A 295 5.77 -21.88 17.99
CA ASN A 295 6.49 -22.42 16.86
C ASN A 295 6.65 -21.35 15.79
N CYS A 296 7.80 -21.34 15.10
CA CYS A 296 8.01 -20.45 13.99
C CYS A 296 6.96 -20.72 12.89
N VAL A 297 6.24 -19.69 12.45
CA VAL A 297 5.18 -19.86 11.43
C VAL A 297 5.73 -20.26 10.06
N LEU A 298 7.02 -20.02 9.78
CA LEU A 298 7.64 -20.32 8.48
C LEU A 298 8.17 -21.76 8.39
N CYS A 299 8.76 -22.30 9.45
CA CYS A 299 9.36 -23.65 9.42
C CYS A 299 8.81 -24.62 10.46
N GLY A 300 7.86 -24.20 11.29
CA GLY A 300 7.28 -25.00 12.36
C GLY A 300 8.19 -25.21 13.58
N SER A 301 9.42 -24.69 13.59
CA SER A 301 10.38 -24.96 14.66
C SER A 301 9.90 -24.46 16.04
N PRO A 302 9.81 -25.34 17.05
CA PRO A 302 9.45 -24.95 18.42
C PRO A 302 10.56 -24.18 19.14
N VAL A 303 11.77 -24.15 18.57
CA VAL A 303 12.94 -23.41 19.08
C VAL A 303 13.36 -22.31 18.12
N SER A 304 14.16 -21.36 18.61
CA SER A 304 14.73 -20.26 17.81
C SER A 304 15.48 -20.79 16.58
N CYS A 305 15.13 -20.27 15.40
CA CYS A 305 15.70 -20.64 14.10
C CYS A 305 16.09 -19.39 13.29
N ASP A 306 16.73 -19.59 12.14
CA ASP A 306 17.23 -18.48 11.29
C ASP A 306 16.23 -17.98 10.25
N CYS A 307 14.98 -18.45 10.27
CA CYS A 307 13.93 -17.95 9.38
C CYS A 307 13.80 -16.42 9.46
N ARG A 308 13.57 -15.81 8.31
CA ARG A 308 13.24 -14.40 8.14
C ARG A 308 12.06 -14.31 7.19
N LEU A 309 11.16 -13.38 7.45
CA LEU A 309 10.13 -13.04 6.49
C LEU A 309 10.82 -12.40 5.28
N LYS A 310 10.65 -12.99 4.10
CA LYS A 310 11.06 -12.39 2.83
C LYS A 310 9.80 -11.92 2.12
N SER A 311 9.34 -10.72 2.46
CA SER A 311 8.19 -10.13 1.76
C SER A 311 8.66 -9.26 0.60
N ARG A 312 7.92 -9.33 -0.50
CA ARG A 312 8.04 -8.43 -1.65
C ARG A 312 7.00 -7.30 -1.63
N ALA A 313 6.07 -7.30 -0.68
CA ALA A 313 4.97 -6.31 -0.68
C ALA A 313 5.50 -4.87 -0.60
N GLY A 314 6.55 -4.63 0.18
CA GLY A 314 7.21 -3.32 0.24
C GLY A 314 7.81 -2.86 -1.10
N GLU A 315 8.07 -3.76 -2.06
CA GLU A 315 8.50 -3.39 -3.42
C GLU A 315 7.31 -3.14 -4.36
N LEU A 316 6.09 -3.41 -3.92
CA LEU A 316 4.86 -3.43 -4.71
C LEU A 316 3.74 -2.63 -4.03
N VAL A 317 4.13 -1.62 -3.26
CA VAL A 317 3.24 -0.62 -2.68
C VAL A 317 3.83 0.76 -2.88
N GLU A 318 2.99 1.78 -2.75
CA GLU A 318 3.41 3.17 -2.73
C GLU A 318 2.63 3.95 -1.68
N LEU A 319 3.16 5.13 -1.33
CA LEU A 319 2.48 6.05 -0.43
C LEU A 319 1.71 7.08 -1.23
N ARG A 320 0.43 7.24 -0.90
CA ARG A 320 -0.45 8.21 -1.54
C ARG A 320 -1.30 8.93 -0.49
N GLU A 321 -1.61 10.20 -0.75
CA GLU A 321 -2.62 10.89 0.03
C GLU A 321 -4.03 10.42 -0.35
N TYR A 322 -4.85 10.25 0.67
CA TYR A 322 -6.27 9.99 0.59
C TYR A 322 -7.01 11.12 1.28
N THR A 323 -8.07 11.60 0.63
CA THR A 323 -8.95 12.62 1.19
C THR A 323 -9.40 12.21 2.59
N GLU A 324 -9.32 13.14 3.55
CA GLU A 324 -9.69 12.96 4.97
C GLU A 324 -8.83 11.99 5.80
N LYS A 325 -8.09 11.05 5.19
CA LYS A 325 -7.25 10.05 5.89
C LYS A 325 -5.77 10.42 5.95
N GLY A 326 -5.33 11.37 5.13
CA GLY A 326 -3.92 11.73 5.03
C GLY A 326 -3.14 10.71 4.22
N THR A 327 -1.93 10.36 4.65
CA THR A 327 -1.06 9.43 3.91
C THR A 327 -1.45 7.98 4.17
N GLY A 328 -1.85 7.28 3.11
CA GLY A 328 -2.17 5.87 3.08
C GLY A 328 -1.20 5.06 2.23
N VAL A 329 -1.48 3.76 2.09
CA VAL A 329 -0.71 2.83 1.27
C VAL A 329 -1.58 2.31 0.13
N ARG A 330 -1.10 2.42 -1.11
CA ARG A 330 -1.76 1.86 -2.29
C ARG A 330 -1.03 0.63 -2.80
N ALA A 331 -1.75 -0.43 -3.14
CA ALA A 331 -1.19 -1.63 -3.74
C ALA A 331 -0.81 -1.40 -5.21
N LEU A 332 0.35 -1.90 -5.65
CA LEU A 332 0.79 -1.91 -7.06
C LEU A 332 0.80 -3.33 -7.65
N ALA A 333 0.40 -4.32 -6.86
CA ALA A 333 0.24 -5.71 -7.26
C ALA A 333 -1.02 -6.30 -6.60
N ARG A 334 -1.41 -7.49 -7.06
CA ARG A 334 -2.41 -8.31 -6.36
C ARG A 334 -1.76 -8.95 -5.13
N PHE A 335 -2.45 -8.92 -4.00
CA PHE A 335 -2.09 -9.73 -2.83
C PHE A 335 -3.24 -10.68 -2.50
N GLY A 336 -2.91 -11.95 -2.30
CA GLY A 336 -3.89 -12.99 -2.02
C GLY A 336 -4.31 -13.01 -0.56
N ARG A 337 -5.54 -13.44 -0.30
CA ARG A 337 -6.00 -13.74 1.06
C ARG A 337 -5.04 -14.71 1.75
N GLY A 338 -4.58 -14.33 2.94
CA GLY A 338 -3.66 -15.12 3.75
C GLY A 338 -2.19 -14.74 3.57
N ASP A 339 -1.86 -13.88 2.61
CA ASP A 339 -0.49 -13.39 2.43
C ASP A 339 -0.03 -12.61 3.67
N ILE A 340 1.18 -12.89 4.13
CA ILE A 340 1.89 -12.07 5.12
C ILE A 340 2.61 -10.95 4.35
N LEU A 341 2.04 -9.75 4.37
CA LEU A 341 2.52 -8.62 3.58
C LEU A 341 3.81 -8.03 4.16
N ASP A 342 3.94 -7.84 5.46
CA ASP A 342 5.19 -7.43 6.09
C ASP A 342 5.09 -7.56 7.62
N ILE A 343 6.13 -7.12 8.32
CA ILE A 343 6.15 -6.90 9.76
C ILE A 343 5.92 -5.42 10.04
N PHE A 344 5.06 -5.11 11.00
CA PHE A 344 4.90 -3.77 11.56
C PHE A 344 6.12 -3.45 12.44
N MET A 345 6.92 -2.46 12.02
CA MET A 345 8.23 -2.17 12.62
C MET A 345 8.30 -0.77 13.22
N GLY A 346 9.08 -0.66 14.29
CA GLY A 346 9.37 0.62 14.92
C GLY A 346 10.39 0.47 16.03
N GLU A 347 10.49 1.49 16.87
CA GLU A 347 11.20 1.38 18.14
C GLU A 347 10.40 0.52 19.13
N LEU A 348 11.08 -0.37 19.84
CA LEU A 348 10.48 -1.22 20.86
C LEU A 348 10.60 -0.53 22.21
N LEU A 349 9.47 -0.14 22.78
CA LEU A 349 9.38 0.57 24.06
C LEU A 349 8.61 -0.24 25.11
N PRO A 350 8.89 -0.06 26.41
CA PRO A 350 8.12 -0.72 27.47
C PRO A 350 6.68 -0.19 27.57
N HIS A 351 6.45 1.07 27.19
CA HIS A 351 5.16 1.76 27.20
C HIS A 351 5.06 2.65 25.95
N PRO A 352 3.83 2.98 25.48
CA PRO A 352 3.66 3.91 24.37
C PRO A 352 4.28 5.27 24.70
N ALA A 353 5.02 5.84 23.74
CA ALA A 353 5.52 7.21 23.84
C ALA A 353 4.45 8.26 23.51
N GLU A 354 3.44 7.88 22.72
CA GLU A 354 2.32 8.71 22.26
C GLU A 354 1.07 7.82 22.06
N ASP A 355 -0.11 8.42 21.94
CA ASP A 355 -1.38 7.68 21.84
C ASP A 355 -1.76 7.23 20.42
N VAL A 356 -1.11 7.79 19.39
CA VAL A 356 -1.49 7.61 17.98
C VAL A 356 -0.39 6.83 17.26
N TYR A 357 -0.71 5.69 16.62
CA TYR A 357 0.19 4.72 15.94
C TYR A 357 0.86 3.61 16.75
N PRO A 358 1.27 3.78 18.03
CA PRO A 358 1.89 2.68 18.75
C PRO A 358 1.00 1.46 18.87
N LEU A 359 1.59 0.29 18.64
CA LEU A 359 0.90 -0.99 18.73
C LEU A 359 1.51 -1.84 19.84
N THR A 360 0.69 -2.24 20.80
CA THR A 360 1.11 -3.19 21.84
C THR A 360 1.27 -4.57 21.23
N GLN A 361 2.48 -5.12 21.33
CA GLN A 361 2.80 -6.48 20.92
C GLN A 361 2.76 -7.41 22.14
N SER A 362 1.82 -8.35 22.12
CA SER A 362 1.76 -9.42 23.12
C SER A 362 2.58 -10.64 22.71
N ASP A 363 2.78 -11.58 23.62
CA ASP A 363 3.32 -12.90 23.31
C ASP A 363 2.25 -13.74 22.59
N ASP A 364 2.60 -14.40 21.49
CA ASP A 364 1.69 -15.31 20.79
C ASP A 364 1.48 -16.62 21.56
N LYS A 365 2.35 -16.93 22.53
CA LYS A 365 2.27 -18.11 23.39
C LYS A 365 1.37 -17.87 24.60
N LEU A 366 1.68 -16.86 25.39
CA LEU A 366 0.98 -16.47 26.61
C LEU A 366 0.02 -15.32 26.31
N LYS A 367 -1.26 -15.65 26.08
CA LYS A 367 -2.32 -14.64 25.93
C LYS A 367 -2.25 -13.67 27.12
N PHE A 368 -2.30 -12.37 26.85
CA PHE A 368 -2.24 -11.27 27.83
C PHE A 368 -0.86 -10.92 28.41
N SER A 369 0.23 -11.56 27.97
CA SER A 369 1.59 -11.08 28.28
C SER A 369 2.00 -10.03 27.25
N ASN A 370 2.09 -8.76 27.65
CA ASN A 370 2.61 -7.71 26.78
C ASN A 370 4.14 -7.76 26.79
N LEU A 371 4.74 -7.87 25.60
CA LEU A 371 6.19 -7.89 25.43
C LEU A 371 6.75 -6.48 25.33
N CYS A 372 6.12 -5.64 24.50
CA CYS A 372 6.53 -4.27 24.25
C CYS A 372 5.42 -3.49 23.52
N THR A 373 5.65 -2.21 23.33
CA THR A 373 4.94 -1.36 22.37
C THR A 373 5.87 -1.06 21.19
N ILE A 374 5.37 -1.24 19.96
CA ILE A 374 6.05 -0.87 18.72
C ILE A 374 5.68 0.57 18.38
N CYS A 375 6.66 1.47 18.33
CA CYS A 375 6.48 2.89 18.04
C CYS A 375 7.09 3.24 16.68
N PRO A 376 6.29 3.42 15.62
CA PRO A 376 6.80 3.59 14.26
C PRO A 376 6.99 5.06 13.82
N HIS A 377 7.02 6.03 14.75
CA HIS A 377 6.95 7.47 14.41
C HIS A 377 8.14 7.97 13.59
N GLN A 378 9.34 7.96 14.19
CA GLN A 378 10.55 8.45 13.53
C GLN A 378 11.21 7.35 12.69
N PHE A 379 11.09 6.10 13.13
CA PHE A 379 11.69 4.93 12.50
C PHE A 379 10.58 3.89 12.27
N GLY A 380 10.37 3.48 11.04
CA GLY A 380 9.36 2.49 10.66
C GLY A 380 9.49 2.10 9.19
N ASN A 381 8.79 1.07 8.75
CA ASN A 381 8.66 0.75 7.32
C ASN A 381 7.32 1.26 6.79
N TRP A 382 6.97 0.93 5.54
CA TRP A 382 5.73 1.36 4.88
C TRP A 382 4.44 1.01 5.65
N THR A 383 4.45 -0.05 6.47
CA THR A 383 3.24 -0.50 7.18
C THR A 383 2.69 0.52 8.17
N ARG A 384 3.50 1.49 8.61
CA ARG A 384 3.10 2.60 9.47
C ARG A 384 2.06 3.54 8.84
N TYR A 385 1.98 3.54 7.50
CA TYR A 385 1.05 4.38 6.75
C TYR A 385 -0.27 3.65 6.41
N ILE A 386 -0.45 2.39 6.83
CA ILE A 386 -1.69 1.66 6.58
C ILE A 386 -2.81 2.33 7.37
N SER A 387 -3.81 2.85 6.67
CA SER A 387 -4.93 3.58 7.26
C SER A 387 -6.01 2.67 7.84
N HIS A 388 -6.87 3.25 8.67
CA HIS A 388 -8.02 2.53 9.21
C HIS A 388 -9.13 2.30 8.16
N SER A 389 -9.78 1.14 8.24
CA SER A 389 -11.10 0.91 7.66
C SER A 389 -11.93 -0.05 8.51
N CYS A 390 -13.26 0.18 8.60
CA CYS A 390 -14.21 -0.78 9.16
C CYS A 390 -14.47 -1.98 8.25
N ARG A 391 -14.04 -1.91 6.98
CA ARG A 391 -14.00 -3.03 6.03
C ARG A 391 -12.57 -3.21 5.51
N PRO A 392 -11.65 -3.63 6.39
CA PRO A 392 -10.23 -3.62 6.06
C PRO A 392 -9.88 -4.69 5.03
N SER A 393 -8.73 -4.51 4.37
CA SER A 393 -8.10 -5.54 3.54
C SER A 393 -7.11 -6.39 4.32
N THR A 394 -6.63 -5.91 5.47
CA THR A 394 -5.59 -6.56 6.28
C THR A 394 -5.93 -6.57 7.78
N GLN A 395 -5.16 -7.36 8.53
CA GLN A 395 -5.18 -7.41 10.00
C GLN A 395 -3.76 -7.48 10.56
N PHE A 396 -3.58 -6.95 11.77
CA PHE A 396 -2.36 -7.16 12.55
C PHE A 396 -2.42 -8.48 13.31
N MET A 397 -1.37 -9.31 13.21
CA MET A 397 -1.27 -10.58 13.92
C MET A 397 0.06 -10.68 14.66
N THR A 398 0.04 -11.20 15.89
CA THR A 398 1.28 -11.55 16.58
C THR A 398 1.73 -12.94 16.12
N ARG A 399 2.96 -13.05 15.61
CA ARG A 399 3.54 -14.29 15.09
C ARG A 399 4.96 -14.48 15.59
N THR A 400 5.36 -15.73 15.75
CA THR A 400 6.76 -16.10 15.93
C THR A 400 7.43 -16.35 14.57
N ILE A 401 8.45 -15.56 14.23
CA ILE A 401 9.26 -15.72 13.02
C ILE A 401 10.74 -15.79 13.41
N GLY A 402 11.37 -16.94 13.14
CA GLY A 402 12.80 -17.11 13.39
C GLY A 402 13.16 -16.96 14.86
N LYS A 403 13.86 -15.86 15.14
CA LYS A 403 14.40 -15.54 16.47
C LYS A 403 13.46 -14.66 17.30
N ARG A 404 12.37 -14.13 16.73
CA ARG A 404 11.55 -13.08 17.36
C ARG A 404 10.05 -13.39 17.32
N VAL A 405 9.34 -12.85 18.30
CA VAL A 405 7.91 -12.56 18.20
C VAL A 405 7.75 -11.19 17.56
N VAL A 406 6.91 -11.11 16.53
CA VAL A 406 6.72 -9.92 15.70
C VAL A 406 5.24 -9.68 15.43
N CYS A 407 4.87 -8.46 15.07
CA CYS A 407 3.55 -8.13 14.56
C CYS A 407 3.57 -8.15 13.02
N THR A 408 2.83 -9.06 12.40
CA THR A 408 2.66 -9.16 10.94
C THR A 408 1.43 -8.38 10.47
N VAL A 409 1.48 -7.89 9.24
CA VAL A 409 0.33 -7.42 8.47
C VAL A 409 -0.11 -8.54 7.54
N GLU A 410 -1.31 -9.08 7.73
CA GLU A 410 -1.82 -10.22 6.97
C GLU A 410 -3.07 -9.86 6.18
N ALA A 411 -3.12 -10.22 4.90
CA ALA A 411 -4.28 -10.01 4.05
C ALA A 411 -5.44 -10.91 4.47
N ILE A 412 -6.63 -10.34 4.73
CA ILE A 412 -7.83 -11.10 5.15
C ILE A 412 -8.79 -11.41 3.99
N ARG A 413 -8.57 -10.75 2.86
CA ARG A 413 -9.20 -10.94 1.56
C ARG A 413 -8.19 -10.60 0.47
N ASP A 414 -8.54 -10.92 -0.78
CA ASP A 414 -7.73 -10.48 -1.91
C ASP A 414 -7.72 -8.94 -1.97
N ILE A 415 -6.54 -8.40 -2.23
CA ILE A 415 -6.28 -6.97 -2.39
C ILE A 415 -6.04 -6.72 -3.88
N LEU A 416 -6.87 -5.87 -4.45
CA LEU A 416 -6.76 -5.53 -5.86
C LEU A 416 -5.66 -4.49 -6.07
N PRO A 417 -5.07 -4.44 -7.27
CA PRO A 417 -4.15 -3.37 -7.61
C PRO A 417 -4.83 -2.01 -7.54
N PHE A 418 -4.05 -1.00 -7.19
CA PHE A 418 -4.47 0.39 -6.99
C PHE A 418 -5.48 0.59 -5.86
N GLU A 419 -5.80 -0.46 -5.09
CA GLU A 419 -6.61 -0.39 -3.89
C GLU A 419 -5.79 0.17 -2.71
N GLU A 420 -6.45 0.92 -1.82
CA GLU A 420 -5.88 1.30 -0.52
C GLU A 420 -5.77 0.07 0.40
N ILE A 421 -4.57 -0.19 0.92
CA ILE A 421 -4.36 -1.20 1.95
C ILE A 421 -4.76 -0.60 3.29
N THR A 422 -5.69 -1.26 3.98
CA THR A 422 -6.29 -0.77 5.23
C THR A 422 -6.37 -1.87 6.28
N VAL A 423 -6.43 -1.46 7.55
CA VAL A 423 -6.51 -2.34 8.72
C VAL A 423 -7.60 -1.86 9.68
N SER A 424 -8.16 -2.74 10.49
CA SER A 424 -8.99 -2.30 11.62
C SER A 424 -8.11 -1.98 12.82
N TYR A 425 -8.13 -0.72 13.24
CA TYR A 425 -7.48 -0.25 14.48
C TYR A 425 -8.21 -0.73 15.75
N GLY A 426 -9.44 -1.25 15.61
CA GLY A 426 -10.28 -1.69 16.73
C GLY A 426 -10.91 -0.54 17.52
N ASN A 427 -11.99 -0.84 18.25
CA ASN A 427 -12.80 0.17 18.94
C ASN A 427 -12.02 0.92 20.02
N LYS A 428 -11.14 0.22 20.74
CA LYS A 428 -10.31 0.81 21.82
C LYS A 428 -9.46 1.98 21.34
N TYR A 429 -8.98 1.93 20.10
CA TYR A 429 -8.22 3.03 19.51
C TYR A 429 -9.10 4.28 19.47
N TRP A 430 -10.27 4.21 18.85
CA TRP A 430 -11.18 5.34 18.70
C TRP A 430 -11.69 5.89 20.04
N GLU A 431 -11.98 5.01 21.00
CA GLU A 431 -12.36 5.40 22.36
C GLU A 431 -11.26 6.18 23.08
N SER A 432 -9.99 5.84 22.84
CA SER A 432 -8.85 6.46 23.53
C SER A 432 -8.45 7.83 22.98
N VAL A 433 -8.59 8.06 21.66
CA VAL A 433 -8.10 9.30 21.01
C VAL A 433 -9.20 10.32 20.72
N GLY A 434 -10.49 9.93 20.79
CA GLY A 434 -11.61 10.85 20.55
C GLY A 434 -11.74 11.31 19.09
N TYR A 435 -11.18 10.57 18.14
CA TYR A 435 -11.32 10.83 16.71
C TYR A 435 -12.55 10.16 16.11
N ASN A 436 -13.10 10.78 15.07
CA ASN A 436 -14.16 10.17 14.27
C ASN A 436 -13.55 9.31 13.15
N CYS A 437 -14.14 8.14 12.91
CA CYS A 437 -13.85 7.31 11.75
C CYS A 437 -14.24 8.02 10.45
N LEU A 438 -13.28 8.21 9.54
CA LEU A 438 -13.48 8.80 8.20
C LEU A 438 -13.30 7.76 7.07
N CYS A 439 -13.54 6.48 7.36
CA CYS A 439 -13.29 5.42 6.38
C CYS A 439 -14.39 5.27 5.30
N GLY A 440 -15.53 5.97 5.45
CA GLY A 440 -16.68 5.85 4.55
C GLY A 440 -17.44 4.52 4.63
N HIS A 441 -17.02 3.59 5.51
CA HIS A 441 -17.66 2.29 5.74
C HIS A 441 -18.18 2.10 7.16
N CYS A 442 -18.14 3.17 7.96
CA CYS A 442 -18.76 3.23 9.27
C CYS A 442 -20.28 3.25 9.07
N ASP A 443 -20.96 2.16 9.39
CA ASP A 443 -22.43 2.02 9.31
C ASP A 443 -23.15 2.63 10.52
N GLY A 444 -22.49 3.54 11.23
CA GLY A 444 -22.99 4.12 12.49
C GLY A 444 -22.94 3.15 13.68
N SER A 445 -22.58 1.89 13.47
CA SER A 445 -22.27 0.94 14.54
C SER A 445 -20.77 0.84 14.73
N GLY A 446 -20.17 1.82 15.40
CA GLY A 446 -18.87 1.63 16.07
C GLY A 446 -18.98 0.58 17.19
N THR A 447 -19.42 -0.62 16.84
CA THR A 447 -19.74 -1.74 17.74
C THR A 447 -19.64 -3.03 16.95
N ASP A 448 -18.45 -3.63 16.95
CA ASP A 448 -18.28 -5.08 17.02
C ASP A 448 -17.23 -5.40 18.10
#